data_AF-A0A2H3D498-F1
#
_entry.id   AF-A0A2H3D498-F1
#
_cell.length_a   1.000
_cell.length_b   1.000
_cell.length_c   1.000
_cell.angle_alpha   90.00
_cell.angle_beta   90.00
_cell.angle_gamma   90.00
#
_symmetry.space_group_name_H-M   'P 1'
#
loop_
_entity.id
_entity.type
_entity.pdbx_description
1 polymer ?
#
loop_
_entity_poly.entity_id
_entity_poly.type
_entity_poly.pdbx_seq_one_letter_code
_entity_poly.pdbx_strand_id
1 'polypeptide(L)'
;MIARYSIYPTISRLVVKSNRYIKKHNLWTLVESTAPLLWSSWSFLDDTATQRYFHIPSYFFTPRETCSNPQCSNPYISPQDVKRCSGCFVVHYCSQGCQRDDWMEHQLTCKYLMLDRKPGRPVKIYTLEHDFAESMVSLDFSAFLAETEVARAELEERRFMKGPEERYPIVVEVLYDVAPPRLGRIYPGEDADAEIRQAPGVWTALEQRKVRGEEVFFYRLARTSNLSVFTGLLEYTVSLYCSD
;
A
#
# COMPACT_ATOMS: atom_id res chain seq x y z
N MET A 1 -13.83 6.96 4.27
CA MET A 1 -12.52 7.67 4.18
C MET A 1 -11.39 6.93 4.90
N ILE A 2 -11.55 6.50 6.17
CA ILE A 2 -10.47 5.81 6.92
C ILE A 2 -10.12 4.42 6.34
N ALA A 3 -11.11 3.68 5.83
CA ALA A 3 -10.90 2.36 5.20
C ALA A 3 -9.88 2.39 4.05
N ARG A 4 -9.78 3.51 3.35
CA ARG A 4 -8.79 3.73 2.29
C ARG A 4 -7.36 3.62 2.76
N TYR A 5 -7.14 3.98 4.01
CA TYR A 5 -5.81 4.07 4.58
C TYR A 5 -5.50 2.87 5.50
N SER A 6 -6.41 1.92 5.68
CA SER A 6 -6.13 0.70 6.48
C SER A 6 -5.20 -0.29 5.76
N ILE A 7 -4.77 0.02 4.54
CA ILE A 7 -3.67 -0.67 3.84
C ILE A 7 -2.30 -0.15 4.26
N TYR A 8 -2.24 0.79 5.20
CA TYR A 8 -1.00 1.35 5.72
C TYR A 8 -0.81 0.93 7.18
N PRO A 9 0.38 0.42 7.57
CA PRO A 9 0.58 -0.18 8.88
C PRO A 9 0.43 0.85 10.00
N THR A 10 0.85 2.11 9.76
CA THR A 10 0.70 3.19 10.73
C THR A 10 -0.77 3.47 11.07
N ILE A 11 -1.65 3.41 10.08
CA ILE A 11 -3.08 3.65 10.26
C ILE A 11 -3.75 2.45 10.91
N SER A 12 -3.45 1.22 10.49
CA SER A 12 -3.97 0.01 11.13
C SER A 12 -3.60 -0.06 12.61
N ARG A 13 -2.35 0.30 12.97
CA ARG A 13 -1.91 0.43 14.37
C ARG A 13 -2.73 1.48 15.13
N LEU A 14 -2.99 2.63 14.52
CA LEU A 14 -3.76 3.71 15.15
C LEU A 14 -5.22 3.28 15.41
N VAL A 15 -5.87 2.68 14.42
CA VAL A 15 -7.24 2.16 14.54
C VAL A 15 -7.33 1.14 15.65
N VAL A 16 -6.45 0.12 15.65
CA VAL A 16 -6.45 -0.93 16.69
C VAL A 16 -6.19 -0.35 18.08
N LYS A 17 -5.23 0.57 18.25
CA LYS A 17 -4.98 1.22 19.54
C LYS A 17 -6.19 2.02 20.02
N SER A 18 -6.83 2.76 19.12
CA SER A 18 -8.03 3.56 19.43
C SER A 18 -9.21 2.66 19.79
N ASN A 19 -9.40 1.54 19.08
CA ASN A 19 -10.45 0.57 19.36
C ASN A 19 -10.28 -0.13 20.71
N ARG A 20 -9.04 -0.45 21.11
CA ARG A 20 -8.78 -0.95 22.47
C ARG A 20 -9.23 0.06 23.53
N TYR A 21 -9.02 1.35 23.32
CA TYR A 21 -9.48 2.39 24.23
C TYR A 21 -11.01 2.45 24.29
N ILE A 22 -11.69 2.49 23.13
CA ILE A 22 -13.16 2.50 23.04
C ILE A 22 -13.77 1.28 23.75
N LYS A 23 -13.23 0.09 23.50
CA LYS A 23 -13.66 -1.17 24.13
C LYS A 23 -13.42 -1.14 25.64
N LYS A 24 -12.24 -0.71 26.10
CA LYS A 24 -11.89 -0.61 27.52
C LYS A 24 -12.83 0.31 28.30
N HIS A 25 -13.31 1.38 27.68
CA HIS A 25 -14.19 2.36 28.30
C HIS A 25 -15.69 2.13 28.01
N ASN A 26 -16.06 0.99 27.43
CA ASN A 26 -17.45 0.64 27.07
C ASN A 26 -18.14 1.70 26.19
N LEU A 27 -17.37 2.47 25.41
CA LEU A 27 -17.92 3.54 24.57
C LEU A 27 -18.63 2.99 23.32
N TRP A 28 -18.38 1.73 22.98
CA TRP A 28 -18.93 1.07 21.79
C TRP A 28 -20.43 0.80 21.91
N THR A 29 -20.94 0.48 23.11
CA THR A 29 -22.37 0.20 23.33
C THR A 29 -23.24 1.42 23.05
N LEU A 30 -22.72 2.61 23.32
CA LEU A 30 -23.39 3.87 22.99
C LEU A 30 -23.48 4.07 21.48
N VAL A 31 -22.42 3.77 20.73
CA VAL A 31 -22.40 3.92 19.27
C VAL A 31 -23.30 2.88 18.60
N GLU A 32 -23.27 1.63 19.08
CA GLU A 32 -24.12 0.55 18.59
C GLU A 32 -25.61 0.87 18.75
N SER A 33 -26.00 1.42 19.91
CA SER A 33 -27.40 1.74 20.21
C SER A 33 -27.89 3.02 19.53
N THR A 34 -27.02 4.01 19.33
CA THR A 34 -27.43 5.34 18.79
C THR A 34 -27.22 5.49 17.30
N ALA A 35 -26.33 4.71 16.68
CA ALA A 35 -26.01 4.80 15.26
C ALA A 35 -25.70 3.42 14.63
N PRO A 36 -26.70 2.53 14.44
CA PRO A 36 -26.48 1.15 13.98
C PRO A 36 -25.76 1.03 12.61
N LEU A 37 -26.04 1.93 11.67
CA LEU A 37 -25.39 1.95 10.35
C LEU A 37 -23.92 2.42 10.42
N LEU A 38 -23.61 3.32 11.35
CA LEU A 38 -22.23 3.71 11.62
C LEU A 38 -21.49 2.56 12.30
N TRP A 39 -22.17 1.85 13.19
CA TRP A 39 -21.63 0.69 13.89
C TRP A 39 -21.25 -0.45 12.96
N SER A 40 -22.11 -0.86 12.02
CA SER A 40 -21.77 -1.93 11.06
C SER A 40 -20.53 -1.59 10.21
N SER A 41 -20.44 -0.35 9.73
CA SER A 41 -19.28 0.15 8.98
C SER A 41 -18.02 0.23 9.86
N TRP A 42 -18.19 0.59 11.14
CA TRP A 42 -17.11 0.65 12.11
C TRP A 42 -16.57 -0.73 12.48
N SER A 43 -17.44 -1.69 12.75
CA SER A 43 -17.07 -3.08 13.07
C SER A 43 -16.28 -3.68 11.92
N PHE A 44 -16.73 -3.48 10.68
CA PHE A 44 -15.97 -3.93 9.51
C PHE A 44 -14.57 -3.31 9.45
N LEU A 45 -14.47 -1.98 9.69
CA LEU A 45 -13.18 -1.29 9.73
C LEU A 45 -12.27 -1.82 10.86
N ASP A 46 -12.82 -2.06 12.06
CA ASP A 46 -12.09 -2.61 13.20
C ASP A 46 -11.55 -4.01 12.89
N ASP A 47 -12.41 -4.88 12.37
CA ASP A 47 -12.05 -6.26 12.00
C ASP A 47 -10.94 -6.26 10.94
N THR A 48 -11.11 -5.48 9.88
CA THR A 48 -10.10 -5.35 8.81
C THR A 48 -8.78 -4.81 9.36
N ALA A 49 -8.82 -3.70 10.12
CA ALA A 49 -7.61 -3.11 10.69
C ALA A 49 -6.92 -4.06 11.68
N THR A 50 -7.70 -4.84 12.43
CA THR A 50 -7.20 -5.84 13.38
C THR A 50 -6.52 -7.00 12.67
N GLN A 51 -7.17 -7.61 11.67
CA GLN A 51 -6.56 -8.68 10.86
C GLN A 51 -5.24 -8.22 10.24
N ARG A 52 -5.23 -7.03 9.62
CA ARG A 52 -4.03 -6.45 9.01
C ARG A 52 -2.95 -6.13 10.04
N TYR A 53 -3.33 -5.64 11.22
CA TYR A 53 -2.40 -5.42 12.33
C TYR A 53 -1.75 -6.71 12.83
N PHE A 54 -2.43 -7.84 12.77
CA PHE A 54 -1.83 -9.14 13.10
C PHE A 54 -0.99 -9.72 11.95
N HIS A 55 -1.20 -9.28 10.71
CA HIS A 55 -0.36 -9.63 9.56
C HIS A 55 0.94 -8.80 9.47
N ILE A 56 0.95 -7.62 10.08
CA ILE A 56 2.10 -6.70 10.18
C ILE A 56 3.43 -7.41 10.48
N PRO A 57 3.55 -8.26 11.53
CA PRO A 57 4.80 -8.92 11.88
C PRO A 57 5.39 -9.76 10.75
N SER A 58 4.56 -10.52 10.02
CA SER A 58 5.00 -11.40 8.92
C SER A 58 5.66 -10.63 7.77
N TYR A 59 5.19 -9.41 7.50
CA TYR A 59 5.76 -8.54 6.46
C TYR A 59 7.09 -7.89 6.91
N PHE A 60 7.24 -7.59 8.21
CA PHE A 60 8.37 -6.83 8.74
C PHE A 60 9.69 -7.62 8.90
N PHE A 61 9.73 -8.91 8.55
CA PHE A 61 10.94 -9.75 8.73
C PHE A 61 12.03 -9.57 7.66
N THR A 62 11.86 -8.69 6.66
CA THR A 62 12.96 -8.29 5.77
C THR A 62 13.48 -6.90 6.14
N PRO A 63 14.73 -6.75 6.61
CA PRO A 63 15.30 -5.42 6.88
C PRO A 63 15.53 -4.72 5.54
N ARG A 64 14.62 -3.82 5.15
CA ARG A 64 14.77 -3.00 3.94
C ARG A 64 15.31 -1.60 4.19
N GLU A 65 15.37 -1.22 5.46
CA GLU A 65 15.57 0.16 5.88
C GLU A 65 16.91 0.29 6.58
N THR A 66 17.80 1.08 5.98
CA THR A 66 19.08 1.43 6.58
C THR A 66 18.99 2.75 7.32
N CYS A 67 19.70 2.81 8.45
CA CYS A 67 19.90 4.04 9.19
C CYS A 67 20.59 5.06 8.30
N SER A 68 19.99 6.24 8.20
CA SER A 68 20.49 7.35 7.40
C SER A 68 21.70 8.03 8.05
N ASN A 69 22.02 7.71 9.31
CA ASN A 69 23.27 8.15 9.90
C ASN A 69 24.44 7.34 9.27
N PRO A 70 25.34 7.99 8.51
CA PRO A 70 26.46 7.30 7.87
C PRO A 70 27.46 6.69 8.85
N GLN A 71 27.45 7.13 10.12
CA GLN A 71 28.32 6.63 11.20
C GLN A 71 27.65 5.54 12.05
N CYS A 72 26.50 5.00 11.62
CA CYS A 72 25.78 4.00 12.39
C CYS A 72 26.50 2.64 12.39
N SER A 73 26.82 2.12 13.58
CA SER A 73 27.51 0.82 13.74
C SER A 73 26.67 -0.39 13.30
N ASN A 74 25.34 -0.26 13.33
CA ASN A 74 24.42 -1.24 12.78
C ASN A 74 23.34 -0.51 11.97
N PRO A 75 23.52 -0.37 10.65
CA PRO A 75 22.59 0.38 9.83
C PRO A 75 21.26 -0.35 9.66
N TYR A 76 21.15 -1.65 9.94
CA TYR A 76 19.89 -2.37 9.74
C TYR A 76 18.86 -1.99 10.81
N ILE A 77 17.76 -1.38 10.37
CA ILE A 77 16.68 -0.99 11.26
C ILE A 77 15.58 -2.05 11.22
N SER A 78 15.19 -2.53 12.40
CA SER A 78 13.97 -3.29 12.53
C SER A 78 12.76 -2.37 12.29
N PRO A 79 11.79 -2.74 11.44
CA PRO A 79 10.63 -1.90 11.14
C PRO A 79 9.78 -1.40 12.32
N GLN A 80 9.85 -2.09 13.45
CA GLN A 80 9.19 -1.72 14.70
C GLN A 80 9.94 -0.61 15.47
N ASP A 81 11.25 -0.50 15.24
CA ASP A 81 12.14 0.44 15.94
C ASP A 81 12.48 1.66 15.08
N VAL A 82 12.03 1.69 13.83
CA VAL A 82 12.37 2.76 12.90
C VAL A 82 11.78 4.10 13.32
N LYS A 83 12.67 5.10 13.40
CA LYS A 83 12.33 6.47 13.73
C LYS A 83 12.54 7.34 12.52
N ARG A 84 11.54 8.12 12.18
CA ARG A 84 11.56 9.02 11.04
C ARG A 84 11.84 10.45 11.49
N CYS A 85 12.65 11.21 10.76
CA CYS A 85 12.86 12.62 11.05
C CYS A 85 11.53 13.38 11.01
N SER A 86 11.15 14.03 12.10
CA SER A 86 9.83 14.69 12.22
C SER A 86 9.67 15.96 11.38
N GLY A 87 10.76 16.52 10.87
CA GLY A 87 10.73 17.67 9.97
C GLY A 87 10.42 17.26 8.53
N CYS A 88 11.36 16.54 7.89
CA CYS A 88 11.26 16.19 6.48
C CYS A 88 10.40 14.93 6.22
N PHE A 89 10.29 14.02 7.19
CA PHE A 89 9.75 12.66 7.03
C PHE A 89 10.38 11.82 5.88
N VAL A 90 11.63 12.10 5.49
CA VAL A 90 12.31 11.37 4.39
C VAL A 90 13.35 10.37 4.89
N VAL A 91 14.14 10.75 5.89
CA VAL A 91 15.23 9.92 6.43
C VAL A 91 14.83 9.17 7.69
N HIS A 92 15.50 8.04 7.93
CA HIS A 92 15.19 7.09 8.99
C HIS A 92 16.40 6.80 9.87
N TYR A 93 16.15 6.59 11.15
CA TYR A 93 17.17 6.34 12.15
C TYR A 93 16.73 5.18 13.05
N CYS A 94 17.70 4.35 13.44
CA CYS A 94 17.46 3.32 14.46
C CYS A 94 17.23 3.91 15.85
N SER A 95 17.71 5.14 16.10
CA SER A 95 17.65 5.78 17.41
C SER A 95 17.65 7.30 17.32
N GLN A 96 17.27 7.96 18.42
CA GLN A 96 17.44 9.41 18.56
C GLN A 96 18.92 9.82 18.62
N GLY A 97 19.81 8.89 19.04
CA GLY A 97 21.27 9.12 18.98
C GLY A 97 21.71 9.34 17.55
N CYS A 98 21.40 8.38 16.66
CA CYS A 98 21.77 8.48 15.25
C CYS A 98 21.17 9.70 14.54
N GLN A 99 19.96 10.13 14.92
CA GLN A 99 19.38 11.37 14.39
C GLN A 99 20.19 12.61 14.82
N ARG A 100 20.65 12.67 16.08
CA ARG A 100 21.44 13.80 16.58
C ARG A 100 22.83 13.84 15.94
N ASP A 101 23.45 12.68 15.78
CA ASP A 101 24.78 12.57 15.18
C ASP A 101 24.77 13.00 13.70
N ASP A 102 23.73 12.60 12.96
CA ASP A 102 23.53 12.99 11.56
C ASP A 102 23.04 14.44 11.38
N TRP A 103 22.61 15.13 12.45
CA TRP A 103 21.91 16.41 12.34
C TRP A 103 22.73 17.49 11.63
N MET A 104 24.05 17.54 11.87
CA MET A 104 24.93 18.54 11.26
C MET A 104 24.91 18.47 9.72
N GLU A 105 24.91 17.26 9.17
CA GLU A 105 24.85 17.00 7.73
C GLU A 105 23.41 17.08 7.20
N HIS A 106 22.45 16.51 7.95
CA HIS A 106 21.06 16.45 7.53
C HIS A 106 20.34 17.80 7.55
N GLN A 107 20.69 18.74 8.43
CA GLN A 107 19.91 19.94 8.73
C GLN A 107 19.56 20.76 7.47
N LEU A 108 20.52 20.98 6.57
CA LEU A 108 20.31 21.76 5.35
C LEU A 108 19.33 21.05 4.40
N THR A 109 19.56 19.76 4.16
CA THR A 109 18.68 18.92 3.35
C THR A 109 17.29 18.78 3.96
N CYS A 110 17.19 18.71 5.29
CA CYS A 110 15.91 18.69 6.01
C CYS A 110 15.08 19.94 5.72
N LYS A 111 15.69 21.13 5.85
CA LYS A 111 15.04 22.40 5.56
C LYS A 111 14.57 22.48 4.11
N TYR A 112 15.42 22.05 3.17
CA TYR A 112 15.06 22.00 1.75
C TYR A 112 13.82 21.11 1.51
N LEU A 113 13.83 19.88 2.02
CA LEU A 113 12.71 18.94 1.89
C LEU A 113 11.43 19.44 2.57
N MET A 114 11.56 20.15 3.70
CA MET A 114 10.42 20.80 4.36
C MET A 114 9.85 21.95 3.53
N LEU A 115 10.68 22.73 2.84
CA LEU A 115 10.22 23.80 1.96
C LEU A 115 9.55 23.25 0.70
N ASP A 116 10.11 22.20 0.08
CA ASP A 116 9.54 21.54 -1.09
C ASP A 116 8.17 20.90 -0.80
N ARG A 117 7.89 20.56 0.47
CA ARG A 117 6.55 20.11 0.91
C ARG A 117 5.49 21.19 0.99
N LYS A 118 5.86 22.43 1.35
CA LYS A 118 4.89 23.53 1.51
C LYS A 118 3.97 23.75 0.30
N PRO A 119 4.41 23.59 -0.97
CA PRO A 119 3.51 23.66 -2.12
C PRO A 119 2.58 22.44 -2.27
N GLY A 120 2.43 21.57 -1.26
CA GLY A 120 1.57 20.39 -1.32
C GLY A 120 2.13 19.26 -2.18
N ARG A 121 3.42 19.29 -2.50
CA ARG A 121 4.05 18.23 -3.30
C ARG A 121 3.96 16.90 -2.56
N PRO A 122 3.61 15.81 -3.27
CA PRO A 122 3.60 14.48 -2.69
C PRO A 122 4.97 14.14 -2.12
N VAL A 123 4.94 13.58 -0.92
CA VAL A 123 6.14 13.04 -0.29
C VAL A 123 6.23 11.60 -0.74
N LYS A 124 7.44 11.16 -1.09
CA LYS A 124 7.69 9.74 -1.32
C LYS A 124 7.16 8.95 -0.13
N ILE A 125 6.17 8.09 -0.37
CA ILE A 125 5.66 7.19 0.66
C ILE A 125 6.83 6.34 1.13
N TYR A 126 6.90 6.15 2.44
CA TYR A 126 7.92 5.35 3.09
C TYR A 126 7.97 3.95 2.48
N THR A 127 9.16 3.39 2.24
CA THR A 127 9.31 2.07 1.60
C THR A 127 8.47 1.02 2.31
N LEU A 128 8.53 0.98 3.65
CA LEU A 128 7.71 0.01 4.41
C LEU A 128 6.20 0.26 4.34
N GLU A 129 5.75 1.51 4.19
CA GLU A 129 4.31 1.80 4.01
C GLU A 129 3.86 1.36 2.62
N HIS A 130 4.71 1.54 1.60
CA HIS A 130 4.46 1.08 0.24
C HIS A 130 4.38 -0.45 0.21
N ASP A 131 5.41 -1.12 0.72
CA ASP A 131 5.51 -2.57 0.67
C ASP A 131 4.44 -3.29 1.53
N PHE A 132 4.02 -2.67 2.64
CA PHE A 132 2.89 -3.18 3.40
C PHE A 132 1.59 -3.01 2.59
N ALA A 133 1.38 -1.86 1.96
CA ALA A 133 0.23 -1.66 1.09
C ALA A 133 0.22 -2.66 -0.07
N GLU A 134 1.39 -2.93 -0.65
CA GLU A 134 1.59 -3.98 -1.65
C GLU A 134 1.15 -5.36 -1.14
N SER A 135 1.64 -5.74 0.05
CA SER A 135 1.29 -7.03 0.67
C SER A 135 -0.20 -7.14 0.98
N MET A 136 -0.85 -6.05 1.41
CA MET A 136 -2.30 -6.02 1.66
C MET A 136 -3.09 -6.18 0.36
N VAL A 137 -2.66 -5.51 -0.71
CA VAL A 137 -3.31 -5.65 -2.02
C VAL A 137 -3.23 -7.08 -2.53
N SER A 138 -2.06 -7.71 -2.42
CA SER A 138 -1.89 -9.09 -2.84
C SER A 138 -2.78 -10.05 -2.06
N LEU A 139 -2.88 -9.87 -0.74
CA LEU A 139 -3.74 -10.67 0.12
C LEU A 139 -5.21 -10.48 -0.23
N ASP A 140 -5.68 -9.23 -0.35
CA ASP A 140 -7.07 -8.92 -0.71
C ASP A 140 -7.42 -9.44 -2.11
N PHE A 141 -6.51 -9.28 -3.08
CA PHE A 141 -6.70 -9.78 -4.44
C PHE A 141 -6.81 -11.31 -4.48
N SER A 142 -5.95 -12.01 -3.74
CA SER A 142 -5.98 -13.47 -3.66
C SER A 142 -7.31 -13.95 -3.06
N ALA A 143 -7.83 -13.26 -2.04
CA ALA A 143 -9.15 -13.53 -1.49
C ALA A 143 -10.27 -13.30 -2.51
N PHE A 144 -10.24 -12.20 -3.26
CA PHE A 144 -11.26 -11.94 -4.30
C PHE A 144 -11.28 -13.03 -5.37
N LEU A 145 -10.12 -13.48 -5.84
CA LEU A 145 -10.05 -14.58 -6.82
C LEU A 145 -10.56 -15.91 -6.25
N ALA A 146 -10.31 -16.18 -4.98
CA ALA A 146 -10.80 -17.39 -4.31
C ALA A 146 -12.32 -17.36 -4.10
N GLU A 147 -12.89 -16.18 -3.84
CA GLU A 147 -14.30 -16.01 -3.49
C GLU A 147 -15.22 -15.78 -4.70
N THR A 148 -14.68 -15.38 -5.87
CA THR A 148 -15.49 -14.99 -7.01
C THR A 148 -15.08 -15.68 -8.32
N GLU A 149 -15.82 -16.73 -8.68
CA GLU A 149 -15.66 -17.42 -9.97
C GLU A 149 -15.85 -16.48 -11.17
N VAL A 150 -16.72 -15.47 -11.02
CA VAL A 150 -16.93 -14.42 -12.03
C VAL A 150 -15.66 -13.61 -12.28
N ALA A 151 -14.93 -13.20 -11.24
CA ALA A 151 -13.69 -12.43 -11.42
C ALA A 151 -12.59 -13.30 -12.04
N ARG A 152 -12.52 -14.58 -11.66
CA ARG A 152 -11.60 -15.54 -12.27
C ARG A 152 -11.90 -15.74 -13.76
N ALA A 153 -13.16 -15.97 -14.10
CA ALA A 153 -13.61 -16.15 -15.48
C ALA A 153 -13.40 -14.89 -16.33
N GLU A 154 -13.70 -13.69 -15.79
CA GLU A 154 -13.44 -12.42 -16.48
C GLU A 154 -11.94 -12.23 -16.72
N LEU A 155 -11.10 -12.54 -15.73
CA LEU A 155 -9.65 -12.47 -15.87
C LEU A 155 -9.15 -13.45 -16.95
N GLU A 156 -9.63 -14.69 -16.95
CA GLU A 156 -9.31 -15.68 -17.97
C GLU A 156 -9.77 -15.25 -19.37
N GLU A 157 -11.02 -14.81 -19.54
CA GLU A 157 -11.54 -14.31 -20.82
C GLU A 157 -10.67 -13.17 -21.37
N ARG A 158 -10.33 -12.20 -20.53
CA ARG A 158 -9.46 -11.06 -20.88
C ARG A 158 -8.05 -11.51 -21.27
N ARG A 159 -7.53 -12.59 -20.69
CA ARG A 159 -6.24 -13.17 -21.09
C ARG A 159 -6.24 -13.67 -22.54
N PHE A 160 -7.39 -14.09 -23.07
CA PHE A 160 -7.51 -14.70 -24.40
C PHE A 160 -7.96 -13.74 -25.52
N MET A 161 -8.30 -12.48 -25.20
CA MET A 161 -8.83 -11.53 -26.20
C MET A 161 -7.81 -11.06 -27.25
N LYS A 162 -6.49 -11.26 -27.07
CA LYS A 162 -5.43 -10.84 -28.03
C LYS A 162 -4.30 -11.87 -28.16
N GLY A 163 -3.63 -11.86 -29.32
CA GLY A 163 -2.48 -12.74 -29.60
C GLY A 163 -1.26 -12.45 -28.70
N PRO A 164 -0.33 -13.41 -28.52
CA PRO A 164 0.76 -13.33 -27.53
C PRO A 164 1.65 -12.08 -27.65
N GLU A 165 1.90 -11.60 -28.87
CA GLU A 165 2.77 -10.45 -29.12
C GLU A 165 2.10 -9.09 -28.87
N GLU A 166 0.77 -9.06 -28.83
CA GLU A 166 -0.03 -7.86 -28.55
C GLU A 166 -0.50 -7.80 -27.09
N ARG A 167 -0.10 -8.78 -26.27
CA ARG A 167 -0.60 -8.97 -24.91
C ARG A 167 0.11 -8.04 -23.93
N TYR A 168 -0.52 -6.91 -23.60
CA TYR A 168 -0.13 -6.13 -22.42
C TYR A 168 -0.53 -6.88 -21.12
N PRO A 169 0.22 -6.69 -20.02
CA PRO A 169 -0.17 -7.24 -18.72
C PRO A 169 -1.57 -6.77 -18.29
N ILE A 170 -2.29 -7.59 -17.51
CA ILE A 170 -3.62 -7.25 -17.01
C ILE A 170 -3.51 -6.26 -15.84
N VAL A 171 -4.34 -5.21 -15.88
CA VAL A 171 -4.50 -4.26 -14.78
C VAL A 171 -5.76 -4.62 -14.01
N VAL A 172 -5.64 -4.70 -12.68
CA VAL A 172 -6.72 -5.03 -11.75
C VAL A 172 -6.90 -3.89 -10.76
N GLU A 173 -8.04 -3.23 -10.76
CA GLU A 173 -8.30 -2.19 -9.78
C GLU A 173 -8.82 -2.78 -8.46
N VAL A 174 -8.29 -2.34 -7.33
CA VAL A 174 -8.81 -2.67 -5.99
C VAL A 174 -9.23 -1.39 -5.29
N LEU A 175 -10.52 -1.31 -4.97
CA LEU A 175 -11.17 -0.12 -4.44
C LEU A 175 -11.15 -0.14 -2.91
N TYR A 176 -10.28 0.68 -2.33
CA TYR A 176 -10.14 0.84 -0.88
C TYR A 176 -10.93 2.02 -0.30
N ASP A 177 -11.56 2.85 -1.14
CA ASP A 177 -12.42 3.95 -0.69
C ASP A 177 -13.71 3.48 0.00
N VAL A 178 -14.05 2.20 -0.17
CA VAL A 178 -15.15 1.47 0.48
C VAL A 178 -14.64 0.44 1.50
N ALA A 179 -15.49 0.07 2.46
CA ALA A 179 -15.23 -0.97 3.44
C ALA A 179 -16.44 -1.94 3.44
N PRO A 180 -16.30 -3.23 3.11
CA PRO A 180 -15.11 -3.92 2.59
C PRO A 180 -14.48 -3.31 1.34
N PRO A 181 -13.15 -3.47 1.15
CA PRO A 181 -12.55 -3.24 -0.15
C PRO A 181 -13.25 -4.09 -1.21
N ARG A 182 -13.26 -3.63 -2.45
CA ARG A 182 -13.92 -4.34 -3.55
C ARG A 182 -13.01 -4.44 -4.75
N LEU A 183 -13.19 -5.50 -5.53
CA LEU A 183 -12.62 -5.58 -6.86
C LEU A 183 -13.30 -4.55 -7.77
N GLY A 184 -12.47 -3.77 -8.47
CA GLY A 184 -12.89 -2.80 -9.48
C GLY A 184 -12.80 -3.41 -10.87
N ARG A 185 -12.28 -2.63 -11.82
CA ARG A 185 -12.16 -3.04 -13.23
C ARG A 185 -10.99 -4.01 -13.43
N ILE A 186 -11.15 -4.96 -14.36
CA ILE A 186 -10.09 -5.83 -14.88
C ILE A 186 -9.96 -5.54 -16.37
N TYR A 187 -8.79 -5.08 -16.83
CA TYR A 187 -8.61 -4.68 -18.22
C TYR A 187 -7.16 -4.84 -18.71
N PRO A 188 -6.94 -4.97 -20.03
CA PRO A 188 -5.60 -4.97 -20.63
C PRO A 188 -4.82 -3.68 -20.30
N GLY A 189 -3.53 -3.75 -19.99
CA GLY A 189 -2.75 -2.56 -19.61
C GLY A 189 -2.65 -1.45 -20.65
N GLU A 190 -2.92 -1.74 -21.92
CA GLU A 190 -3.10 -0.73 -22.97
C GLU A 190 -4.36 0.12 -22.78
N ASP A 191 -5.44 -0.44 -22.22
CA ASP A 191 -6.69 0.26 -21.90
C ASP A 191 -6.59 1.06 -20.60
N ALA A 192 -5.41 1.04 -19.96
CA ALA A 192 -5.12 1.88 -18.82
C ALA A 192 -5.36 3.36 -19.15
N ASP A 193 -6.17 4.00 -18.30
CA ASP A 193 -6.56 5.40 -18.43
C ASP A 193 -5.35 6.30 -18.70
N ALA A 194 -5.58 7.45 -19.36
CA ALA A 194 -4.54 8.42 -19.73
C ALA A 194 -3.58 8.80 -18.58
N GLU A 195 -4.02 8.69 -17.32
CA GLU A 195 -3.18 8.89 -16.13
C GLU A 195 -2.06 7.86 -15.96
N ILE A 196 -2.30 6.58 -16.24
CA ILE A 196 -1.28 5.53 -16.15
C ILE A 196 -0.23 5.73 -17.24
N ARG A 197 -0.67 6.12 -18.45
CA ARG A 197 0.22 6.52 -19.55
C ARG A 197 1.04 7.78 -19.21
N GLN A 198 0.51 8.63 -18.34
CA GLN A 198 1.21 9.82 -17.82
C GLN A 198 2.13 9.51 -16.62
N ALA A 199 2.17 8.28 -16.12
CA ALA A 199 3.10 7.82 -15.08
C ALA A 199 4.29 7.10 -15.74
N PRO A 200 5.41 7.78 -16.05
CA PRO A 200 6.43 7.25 -16.96
C PRO A 200 7.06 5.96 -16.46
N GLY A 201 7.29 5.83 -15.14
CA GLY A 201 7.87 4.61 -14.55
C GLY A 201 6.98 3.38 -14.71
N VAL A 202 5.66 3.56 -14.65
CA VAL A 202 4.69 2.46 -14.78
C VAL A 202 4.54 2.05 -16.23
N TRP A 203 4.49 3.03 -17.13
CA TRP A 203 4.48 2.77 -18.57
C TRP A 203 5.77 2.06 -19.05
N THR A 204 6.94 2.51 -18.59
CA THR A 204 8.23 1.86 -18.91
C THR A 204 8.25 0.40 -18.46
N ALA A 205 7.73 0.10 -17.27
CA ALA A 205 7.69 -1.27 -16.79
C ALA A 205 6.64 -2.15 -17.50
N LEU A 206 5.50 -1.58 -17.90
CA LEU A 206 4.52 -2.25 -18.77
C LEU A 206 5.16 -2.68 -20.09
N GLU A 207 5.88 -1.78 -20.77
CA GLU A 207 6.57 -2.06 -22.03
C GLU A 207 7.69 -3.10 -21.87
N GLN A 208 8.53 -2.97 -20.83
CA GLN A 208 9.60 -3.95 -20.56
C GLN A 208 9.06 -5.36 -20.31
N ARG A 209 7.86 -5.50 -19.74
CA ARG A 209 7.27 -6.81 -19.44
C ARG A 209 6.44 -7.38 -20.58
N LYS A 210 5.79 -6.53 -21.38
CA LYS A 210 5.24 -6.92 -22.69
C LYS A 210 6.29 -7.64 -23.52
N VAL A 211 7.50 -7.08 -23.62
CA VAL A 211 8.63 -7.70 -24.34
C VAL A 211 9.03 -9.06 -23.78
N ARG A 212 8.85 -9.28 -22.47
CA ARG A 212 9.22 -10.53 -21.79
C ARG A 212 8.09 -11.58 -21.76
N GLY A 213 6.86 -11.22 -22.15
CA GLY A 213 5.71 -12.12 -22.09
C GLY A 213 5.30 -12.52 -20.66
N GLU A 214 5.72 -11.74 -19.66
CA GLU A 214 5.44 -12.02 -18.24
C GLU A 214 4.03 -11.53 -17.86
N GLU A 215 3.24 -12.38 -17.19
CA GLU A 215 2.01 -11.93 -16.56
C GLU A 215 2.32 -11.07 -15.34
N VAL A 216 1.76 -9.87 -15.30
CA VAL A 216 1.86 -8.96 -14.15
C VAL A 216 0.52 -8.32 -13.88
N PHE A 217 0.18 -8.21 -12.60
CA PHE A 217 -1.01 -7.55 -12.11
C PHE A 217 -0.65 -6.19 -11.55
N PHE A 218 -1.25 -5.16 -12.13
CA PHE A 218 -1.15 -3.80 -11.61
C PHE A 218 -2.35 -3.51 -10.75
N TYR A 219 -2.14 -2.81 -9.63
CA TYR A 219 -3.22 -2.34 -8.80
C TYR A 219 -3.26 -0.82 -8.75
N ARG A 220 -4.48 -0.30 -8.77
CA ARG A 220 -4.74 1.12 -8.62
C ARG A 220 -5.35 1.38 -7.25
N LEU A 221 -4.67 2.17 -6.43
CA LEU A 221 -5.28 2.76 -5.25
C LEU A 221 -6.16 3.95 -5.68
N ALA A 222 -7.37 4.07 -5.11
CA ALA A 222 -8.34 5.13 -5.46
C ALA A 222 -7.71 6.53 -5.52
N ARG A 223 -8.29 7.46 -6.29
CA ARG A 223 -7.77 8.83 -6.53
C ARG A 223 -7.63 9.65 -5.24
N THR A 224 -6.43 10.12 -4.92
CA THR A 224 -6.24 11.28 -4.03
C THR A 224 -6.39 12.51 -4.90
N SER A 225 -7.32 13.40 -4.59
CA SER A 225 -7.66 14.56 -5.43
C SER A 225 -6.51 15.54 -5.70
N ASN A 226 -5.31 15.36 -5.11
CA ASN A 226 -4.13 16.21 -5.35
C ASN A 226 -2.77 15.52 -5.12
N LEU A 227 -2.71 14.19 -5.04
CA LEU A 227 -1.43 13.48 -4.88
C LEU A 227 -1.31 12.48 -6.03
N SER A 228 -0.16 12.56 -6.73
CA SER A 228 0.31 11.63 -7.75
C SER A 228 -0.25 10.23 -7.54
N VAL A 229 -0.89 9.69 -8.58
CA VAL A 229 -1.39 8.31 -8.59
C VAL A 229 -0.26 7.40 -8.10
N PHE A 230 -0.42 6.81 -6.91
CA PHE A 230 0.44 5.72 -6.46
C PHE A 230 0.07 4.50 -7.29
N THR A 231 0.64 4.46 -8.48
CA THR A 231 0.73 3.27 -9.32
C THR A 231 1.98 2.54 -8.85
N GLY A 232 1.81 1.67 -7.85
CA GLY A 232 2.85 0.75 -7.43
C GLY A 232 3.04 -0.31 -8.53
N LEU A 233 4.29 -0.60 -8.86
CA LEU A 233 4.67 -1.73 -9.71
C LEU A 233 4.86 -2.93 -8.80
N LEU A 234 3.93 -3.88 -8.81
CA LEU A 234 4.13 -5.16 -8.14
C LEU A 234 4.44 -6.27 -9.13
N GLU A 235 5.42 -7.08 -8.77
CA GLU A 235 5.73 -8.36 -9.42
C GLU A 235 4.92 -9.45 -8.74
N TYR A 236 3.97 -10.02 -9.47
CA TYR A 236 3.45 -11.35 -9.16
C TYR A 236 3.46 -12.16 -10.44
N THR A 237 4.40 -13.10 -10.53
CA THR A 237 4.15 -14.32 -11.29
C THR A 237 3.04 -15.03 -10.52
N VAL A 238 1.79 -14.94 -10.99
CA VAL A 238 0.80 -15.90 -10.55
C VAL A 238 1.21 -17.21 -11.20
N SER A 239 2.12 -17.93 -10.54
CA SER A 239 2.29 -19.36 -10.74
C SER A 239 0.98 -19.97 -10.25
N LEU A 240 -0.02 -19.98 -11.14
CA LEU A 240 -1.13 -20.92 -11.03
C LEU A 240 -0.47 -22.29 -11.04
N TYR A 241 -0.25 -22.84 -9.83
CA TYR A 241 -0.08 -24.27 -9.70
C TYR A 241 -1.39 -24.88 -10.19
N CYS A 242 -1.42 -25.25 -11.47
CA CYS A 242 -2.24 -26.37 -11.90
C CYS A 242 -1.82 -27.53 -11.01
N SER A 243 -2.69 -27.87 -10.06
CA SER A 243 -2.66 -29.19 -9.44
C SER A 243 -3.35 -30.09 -10.47
N ASP A 244 -2.64 -31.10 -10.95
CA ASP A 244 -3.24 -32.21 -11.68
C ASP A 244 -4.38 -32.86 -10.88
#